data_AF-A0A183GVX6-F1
#
_entry.id   AF-A0A183GVX6-F1
#
_cell.length_a   1.000
_cell.length_b   1.000
_cell.length_c   1.000
_cell.angle_alpha   90.00
_cell.angle_beta   90.00
_cell.angle_gamma   90.00
#
_symmetry.space_group_name_H-M   'P 1'
#
loop_
_entity.id
_entity.type
_entity.pdbx_description
1 polymer ?
#
loop_
_entity_poly.entity_id
_entity_poly.type
_entity_poly.pdbx_seq_one_letter_code
_entity_poly.pdbx_strand_id
1 'polypeptide(L)' 'MMRPKHLKNLSPALISILVQLFTRCLSECKVPSQWNTSKTVLLYKKGDVLDIGNYRPICPRLTLVGGFTM' A
#
# COMPACT_ATOMS: atom_id res chain seq x y z
N MET A 1 2.57 -6.47 -5.24
CA MET A 1 3.64 -5.76 -5.98
C MET A 1 3.37 -5.93 -7.48
N MET A 2 2.89 -4.88 -8.17
CA MET A 2 2.78 -4.93 -9.63
C MET A 2 4.21 -4.98 -10.19
N ARG A 3 4.56 -6.09 -10.82
CA ARG A 3 5.92 -6.26 -11.37
C ARG A 3 5.96 -5.55 -12.73
N PRO A 4 7.10 -4.96 -13.16
CA PRO A 4 7.20 -4.30 -14.46
C PRO A 4 6.74 -5.18 -15.64
N LYS A 5 6.91 -6.51 -15.53
CA LYS A 5 6.41 -7.47 -16.51
C LYS A 5 4.88 -7.51 -16.68
N HIS A 6 4.12 -7.09 -15.67
CA HIS A 6 2.67 -6.94 -15.74
C HIS A 6 2.24 -5.71 -16.53
N LEU A 7 3.13 -4.72 -16.69
CA LEU A 7 2.88 -3.51 -17.46
C LEU A 7 3.25 -3.65 -18.95
N LYS A 8 4.04 -4.66 -19.31
CA LYS A 8 4.50 -4.88 -20.70
C LYS A 8 3.39 -5.30 -21.66
N ASN A 9 2.28 -5.83 -21.14
CA ASN A 9 1.13 -6.27 -21.93
C ASN A 9 -0.04 -5.27 -21.90
N LEU A 10 0.15 -4.08 -21.30
CA LEU A 10 -0.91 -3.06 -21.30
C LEU A 10 -0.95 -2.33 -22.65
N SER A 11 -2.16 -2.01 -23.09
CA SER A 11 -2.36 -1.14 -24.26
C SER A 11 -1.63 0.19 -24.08
N PRO A 12 -0.96 0.72 -25.12
CA PRO A 12 -0.27 2.01 -25.06
C PRO A 12 -1.13 3.16 -24.51
N ALA A 13 -2.45 3.11 -24.77
CA ALA A 13 -3.41 4.07 -24.24
C ALA A 13 -3.48 4.05 -22.70
N LEU A 14 -3.47 2.86 -22.09
CA LEU A 14 -3.49 2.73 -20.63
C LEU A 14 -2.17 3.19 -20.00
N ILE A 15 -1.05 2.95 -20.68
CA ILE A 15 0.26 3.42 -20.23
C ILE A 15 0.28 4.96 -20.20
N SER A 16 -0.21 5.61 -21.25
CA SER A 16 -0.31 7.08 -21.32
C SER A 16 -1.15 7.66 -20.19
N ILE A 17 -2.32 7.06 -19.91
CA ILE A 17 -3.19 7.47 -18.80
C ILE A 17 -2.49 7.31 -17.45
N LEU A 18 -1.80 6.19 -17.23
CA LEU A 18 -1.05 5.95 -15.99
C LEU A 18 0.06 6.98 -15.80
N VAL A 19 0.86 7.25 -16.85
CA VAL A 19 1.94 8.24 -16.80
C VAL A 19 1.39 9.62 -16.46
N GLN A 20 0.29 10.05 -17.08
CA GLN A 20 -0.34 11.34 -16.77
C GLN A 20 -0.83 11.41 -15.32
N LEU A 21 -1.47 10.34 -14.83
CA LEU A 21 -1.92 10.25 -13.44
C LEU A 21 -0.75 10.33 -12.46
N PHE A 22 0.33 9.58 -12.69
CA PHE A 22 1.51 9.62 -11.83
C PHE A 22 2.20 10.98 -11.86
N THR A 23 2.36 11.59 -13.02
CA THR A 23 2.93 12.95 -13.16
C THR A 23 2.09 13.97 -12.40
N ARG A 24 0.75 13.88 -12.48
CA ARG A 24 -0.15 14.76 -11.75
C ARG A 24 -0.08 14.56 -10.23
N CYS A 25 -0.05 13.32 -9.77
CA CYS A 25 0.13 13.00 -8.35
C CYS A 25 1.47 13.53 -7.80
N LEU A 26 2.55 13.44 -8.59
CA LEU A 26 3.87 13.98 -8.23
C LEU A 26 3.86 15.52 -8.18
N SER A 27 3.29 16.16 -9.21
CA SER A 27 3.23 17.63 -9.29
C SER A 27 2.34 18.24 -8.22
N GLU A 28 1.21 17.63 -7.89
CA GLU A 28 0.28 18.14 -6.88
C GLU A 28 0.68 17.68 -5.45
N CYS A 29 1.66 16.76 -5.32
CA CYS A 29 2.00 16.05 -4.08
C CYS A 29 0.79 15.48 -3.33
N LYS A 30 -0.31 15.25 -4.06
CA LYS A 30 -1.57 14.74 -3.54
C LYS A 30 -1.70 13.29 -3.94
N VAL A 31 -1.43 12.44 -2.97
CA VAL A 31 -1.73 11.02 -3.06
C VAL A 31 -3.20 10.82 -2.69
N PRO A 32 -3.96 9.94 -3.38
CA PRO A 32 -5.34 9.65 -2.99
C PRO A 32 -5.41 9.27 -1.51
N SER A 33 -6.33 9.89 -0.75
CA SER A 33 -6.50 9.62 0.69
C SER A 33 -6.80 8.15 0.99
N GLN A 34 -7.38 7.43 0.03
CA GLN A 34 -7.60 5.98 0.07
C GLN A 34 -6.30 5.16 0.09
N TRP A 35 -5.18 5.70 -0.38
CA TRP A 35 -3.87 5.03 -0.28
C TRP A 35 -3.27 5.14 1.12
N ASN A 36 -3.72 6.13 1.91
CA ASN A 36 -3.32 6.32 3.31
C ASN A 36 -4.14 5.49 4.30
N THR A 37 -5.20 4.82 3.84
CA THR A 37 -6.03 3.95 4.69
C THR A 37 -5.58 2.50 4.53
N SER A 38 -5.04 1.93 5.61
CA SER A 38 -4.72 0.50 5.70
C SER A 38 -5.63 -0.18 6.71
N LYS A 39 -6.08 -1.40 6.38
CA LYS A 39 -6.83 -2.23 7.32
C LYS A 39 -5.84 -2.99 8.19
N THR A 40 -5.84 -2.70 9.48
CA THR A 40 -5.07 -3.44 10.49
C THR A 40 -5.88 -4.66 10.92
N VAL A 41 -5.29 -5.85 10.80
CA VAL A 41 -5.85 -7.09 11.34
C VAL A 41 -5.01 -7.48 12.55
N LEU A 42 -5.67 -7.80 13.66
CA LEU A 42 -5.01 -8.29 14.86
C LEU A 42 -4.78 -9.80 14.74
N LEU A 43 -3.52 -10.23 14.80
CA LEU A 43 -3.14 -11.65 14.76
C LEU A 43 -2.76 -12.10 16.17
N TYR A 44 -3.54 -13.03 16.71
CA TYR A 44 -3.28 -13.58 18.04
C TYR A 44 -1.94 -14.33 18.08
N LYS A 45 -1.15 -14.11 19.13
CA LYS A 45 0.14 -14.77 19.33
C LYS A 45 0.04 -15.92 20.35
N LYS A 46 -0.04 -15.60 21.64
CA LYS A 46 -0.10 -16.56 22.77
C LYS A 46 -0.37 -15.77 24.07
N GLY A 47 -1.17 -16.31 24.98
CA GLY A 47 -1.47 -15.69 26.28
C GLY A 47 -2.96 -15.75 26.59
N ASP A 48 -3.45 -14.78 27.34
CA ASP A 48 -4.89 -14.58 27.52
C ASP A 48 -5.48 -13.95 26.24
N VAL A 49 -6.60 -14.51 25.78
CA VAL A 49 -7.34 -14.04 24.60
C VAL A 49 -8.04 -12.71 24.89
N LEU A 50 -8.32 -12.42 26.16
CA LEU A 50 -8.94 -11.15 26.57
C LEU A 50 -7.94 -10.00 26.67
N ASP A 51 -6.64 -10.30 26.71
CA ASP A 51 -5.59 -9.29 26.78
C ASP A 51 -5.14 -8.86 25.37
N ILE A 52 -5.41 -7.60 25.04
CA ILE A 52 -5.08 -6.97 23.76
C ILE A 52 -3.56 -6.99 23.48
N GLY A 53 -2.71 -7.06 24.51
CA GLY A 53 -1.26 -7.15 24.38
C GLY A 53 -0.77 -8.45 23.73
N ASN A 54 -1.60 -9.49 23.71
CA ASN A 54 -1.28 -10.78 23.08
C ASN A 54 -1.57 -10.82 21.58
N TYR A 55 -2.04 -9.71 21.00
CA TYR A 55 -2.29 -9.56 19.57
C TYR A 55 -1.20 -8.73 18.89
N ARG A 56 -0.76 -9.20 17.72
CA ARG A 56 0.14 -8.44 16.85
C ARG A 56 -0.68 -7.70 15.81
N PRO A 57 -0.63 -6.36 15.73
CA PRO A 57 -1.23 -5.64 14.62
C PRO A 57 -0.44 -5.94 13.34
N ILE A 58 -1.13 -6.46 12.33
CA ILE A 58 -0.57 -6.67 10.99
C ILE A 58 -1.37 -5.84 10.01
N CYS A 59 -0.66 -5.02 9.24
CA CYS A 59 -1.22 -4.30 8.12
C CYS A 59 -0.69 -4.95 6.84
N PRO A 60 -1.51 -5.71 6.08
CA PRO A 60 -1.07 -6.36 4.84
C PRO A 60 -0.55 -5.40 3.75
N ARG A 61 -0.70 -4.08 3.95
CA ARG A 61 -0.34 -3.00 3.01
C ARG A 61 0.84 -2.14 3.47
N LEU A 62 1.37 -2.28 4.69
CA LEU A 62 2.37 -1.35 5.25
C LEU A 62 3.83 -1.63 4.81
N THR A 63 4.08 -2.56 3.89
CA THR A 63 5.46 -2.86 3.45
C THR A 63 6.06 -1.80 2.52
N LEU A 64 5.29 -0.79 2.09
CA LEU A 64 5.79 0.26 1.16
C LEU A 64 6.11 1.62 1.82
N VAL A 65 5.68 1.88 3.04
CA VAL A 65 5.93 3.17 3.71
C VAL A 65 7.06 3.06 4.75
N GLY A 66 7.21 1.90 5.40
CA GLY A 66 8.29 1.66 6.37
C GLY A 66 9.69 1.55 5.76
N GLY A 67 9.83 1.48 4.43
CA GLY A 67 11.13 1.54 3.73
C GLY A 67 11.50 2.94 3.24
N PHE A 68 10.66 3.95 3.53
CA PHE A 68 10.90 5.36 3.18
C PHE A 68 11.03 6.28 4.40
N THR A 69 11.06 5.71 5.60
CA THR A 69 11.41 6.42 6.84
C THR A 69 12.56 5.70 7.53
N MET A 70 13.74 6.33 7.40
CA MET A 70 15.07 6.06 7.99
C MET A 70 15.87 4.92 7.38
#